data_AF-A0A089I5W6-F1
#
_entry.id   AF-A0A089I5W6-F1
#
_cell.length_a   1.000
_cell.length_b   1.000
_cell.length_c   1.000
_cell.angle_alpha   90.00
_cell.angle_beta   90.00
_cell.angle_gamma   90.00
#
_symmetry.space_group_name_H-M   'P 1'
#
loop_
_entity.id
_entity.type
_entity.pdbx_description
1 polymer ?
#
loop_
_entity_poly.entity_id
_entity_poly.type
_entity_poly.pdbx_seq_one_letter_code
_entity_poly.pdbx_strand_id
1 'polypeptide(L)' 'MNNTYKVMENNTDFLTAALAQSKASVWYREDPDPTGHLMDYGGIVGGYSPETIKIAGSWFMRERFEFRAYIK' A
#
# COMPACT_ATOMS: atom_id res chain seq x y z
N MET A 1 -13.90 14.43 6.45
CA MET A 1 -13.78 13.50 5.30
C MET A 1 -13.38 12.14 5.85
N ASN A 2 -14.27 11.15 5.82
CA ASN A 2 -13.91 9.77 6.16
C ASN A 2 -13.15 9.21 4.96
N ASN A 3 -11.82 9.24 5.01
CA ASN A 3 -11.04 8.50 4.02
C ASN A 3 -11.35 7.01 4.21
N THR A 4 -11.73 6.35 3.12
CA THR A 4 -11.99 4.90 3.09
C THR A 4 -10.69 4.08 3.13
N TYR A 5 -9.54 4.76 3.21
CA TYR A 5 -8.23 4.14 3.21
C TYR A 5 -7.22 4.91 4.09
N LYS A 6 -6.21 4.17 4.55
CA LYS A 6 -5.00 4.67 5.21
C LYS A 6 -3.82 4.51 4.27
N VAL A 7 -3.04 5.57 4.05
CA VAL A 7 -1.73 5.47 3.39
C VAL A 7 -0.76 4.78 4.35
N MET A 8 -0.04 3.77 3.86
CA MET A 8 0.95 3.02 4.64
C MET A 8 2.35 3.48 4.26
N GLU A 9 3.11 3.99 5.23
CA GLU A 9 4.43 4.57 4.97
C GLU A 9 5.54 3.86 5.72
N ASN A 10 5.24 3.26 6.89
CA ASN A 10 6.22 2.63 7.76
C ASN A 10 5.92 1.15 8.01
N ASN A 11 6.90 0.43 8.58
CA ASN A 11 6.79 -1.02 8.85
C ASN A 11 5.61 -1.36 9.76
N THR A 12 5.26 -0.49 10.71
CA THR A 12 4.14 -0.70 11.62
C THR A 12 2.80 -0.66 10.88
N ASP A 13 2.66 0.20 9.88
CA ASP A 13 1.47 0.25 9.03
C ASP A 13 1.30 -1.05 8.25
N PHE A 14 2.38 -1.53 7.62
CA PHE A 14 2.36 -2.79 6.87
C PHE A 14 2.13 -4.01 7.76
N LEU A 15 2.74 -4.03 8.96
CA LEU A 15 2.48 -5.05 9.97
C LEU A 15 1.01 -5.07 10.38
N THR A 16 0.45 -3.90 10.66
CA THR A 16 -0.96 -3.77 11.06
C THR A 16 -1.88 -4.24 9.95
N ALA A 17 -1.63 -3.84 8.70
CA ALA A 17 -2.40 -4.29 7.55
C ALA A 17 -2.29 -5.80 7.30
N ALA A 18 -1.10 -6.38 7.50
CA ALA A 18 -0.91 -7.83 7.42
C ALA A 18 -1.68 -8.57 8.52
N LEU A 19 -1.61 -8.11 9.78
CA LEU A 19 -2.34 -8.72 10.90
C LEU A 19 -3.87 -8.61 10.73
N ALA A 20 -4.34 -7.45 10.27
CA ALA A 20 -5.76 -7.21 10.02
C ALA A 20 -6.27 -7.88 8.74
N GLN A 21 -5.39 -8.47 7.94
CA GLN A 21 -5.71 -8.99 6.60
C GLN A 21 -6.44 -7.91 5.77
N SER A 22 -5.99 -6.67 5.86
CA SER A 22 -6.53 -5.55 5.09
C SER A 22 -6.08 -5.62 3.64
N LYS A 23 -6.99 -5.32 2.71
CA LYS A 23 -6.64 -5.16 1.30
C LYS A 23 -5.85 -3.87 1.10
N ALA A 24 -4.69 -4.00 0.46
CA ALA A 24 -3.81 -2.91 0.08
C ALA A 24 -3.79 -2.74 -1.44
N SER A 25 -4.00 -1.52 -1.90
CA SER A 25 -3.87 -1.13 -3.31
C SER A 25 -2.54 -0.39 -3.55
N VAL A 26 -2.04 -0.46 -4.78
CA VAL A 26 -0.76 0.09 -5.21
C VAL A 26 -1.00 1.23 -6.19
N TRP A 27 -0.40 2.37 -5.88
CA TRP A 27 -0.56 3.61 -6.63
C TRP A 27 0.81 4.12 -7.05
N TYR A 28 0.92 4.57 -8.29
CA TYR A 28 2.08 5.30 -8.76
C TYR A 28 1.84 6.80 -8.54
N ARG A 29 2.84 7.51 -8.01
CA ARG A 29 2.85 8.98 -7.92
C ARG A 29 4.08 9.49 -8.67
N GLU A 30 3.86 10.27 -9.72
CA GLU A 30 4.86 11.22 -10.21
C GLU A 30 4.70 12.53 -9.44
N ASP A 31 5.77 13.29 -9.21
CA ASP A 31 5.64 14.66 -8.70
C ASP A 31 5.71 15.62 -9.90
N PRO A 32 4.68 16.45 -10.18
CA PRO A 32 3.43 16.64 -9.43
C PRO A 32 2.23 15.85 -9.97
N ASP A 33 1.77 14.84 -9.24
CA ASP A 33 0.50 14.13 -9.46
C ASP A 33 -0.32 14.06 -8.15
N PRO A 34 -1.30 14.96 -7.97
CA PRO A 34 -2.11 15.01 -6.75
C PRO A 34 -3.13 13.87 -6.65
N THR A 35 -3.40 13.13 -7.74
CA THR A 35 -4.41 12.05 -7.74
C THR A 35 -3.75 10.68 -7.55
N GLY A 36 -2.58 10.48 -8.14
CA GLY A 36 -1.94 9.19 -8.22
C GLY A 36 -2.64 8.30 -9.26
N HIS A 37 -1.88 7.46 -9.92
CA HIS A 37 -2.40 6.48 -10.86
C HIS A 37 -2.50 5.11 -10.18
N LEU A 38 -3.72 4.57 -10.06
CA LEU A 38 -3.94 3.21 -9.57
C LEU A 38 -3.26 2.22 -10.53
N MET A 39 -2.26 1.51 -10.04
CA MET A 39 -1.54 0.50 -10.80
C MET A 39 -2.11 -0.89 -10.56
N ASP A 40 -2.46 -1.18 -9.31
CA ASP A 40 -2.99 -2.47 -8.91
C ASP A 40 -3.98 -2.28 -7.74
N TYR A 41 -5.15 -2.91 -7.83
CA TYR A 41 -6.07 -3.02 -6.69
C TYR A 41 -5.45 -3.85 -5.55
N GLY A 42 -4.40 -4.63 -5.87
CA GLY A 42 -3.54 -5.35 -4.97
C GLY A 42 -4.28 -6.45 -4.23
N GLY A 43 -4.07 -6.53 -2.91
CA GLY A 43 -4.57 -7.62 -2.09
C GLY A 43 -3.98 -7.61 -0.69
N ILE A 44 -3.86 -8.78 -0.07
CA ILE A 44 -3.34 -8.90 1.29
C ILE A 44 -1.82 -8.69 1.29
N VAL A 45 -1.33 -7.92 2.27
CA VAL A 45 0.10 -7.78 2.54
C VAL A 45 0.63 -9.12 3.04
N GLY A 46 1.47 -9.77 2.22
CA GLY A 46 2.09 -11.05 2.51
C GLY A 46 3.50 -10.94 3.09
N GLY A 47 4.10 -9.75 3.08
CA GLY A 47 5.43 -9.49 3.62
C GLY A 47 5.86 -8.05 3.39
N TYR A 48 6.78 -7.54 4.22
CA TYR A 48 7.32 -6.19 4.10
C TYR A 48 8.80 -6.15 4.51
N SER A 49 9.56 -5.30 3.83
CA SER A 49 10.93 -4.90 4.16
C SER A 49 11.04 -3.36 4.08
N PRO A 50 12.16 -2.75 4.52
CA PRO A 50 12.40 -1.32 4.34
C PRO A 50 12.32 -0.84 2.88
N GLU A 51 12.57 -1.73 1.92
CA GLU A 51 12.67 -1.43 0.48
C GLU A 51 11.47 -1.94 -0.32
N THR A 52 10.88 -3.07 0.08
CA THR A 52 9.88 -3.78 -0.73
C THR A 52 8.67 -4.25 0.07
N ILE A 53 7.51 -4.27 -0.58
CA ILE A 53 6.27 -4.84 -0.03
C ILE A 53 5.79 -5.96 -0.93
N LYS A 54 5.42 -7.10 -0.33
CA LYS A 54 4.77 -8.21 -1.01
C LYS A 54 3.26 -8.10 -0.85
N ILE A 55 2.54 -8.00 -1.95
CA ILE A 55 1.07 -7.94 -1.98
C ILE A 55 0.57 -9.00 -2.97
N ALA A 56 -0.30 -9.90 -2.49
CA ALA A 56 -0.91 -10.96 -3.32
C ALA A 56 0.09 -11.80 -4.16
N GLY A 57 1.34 -11.94 -3.71
CA GLY A 57 2.39 -12.68 -4.42
C GLY A 57 3.37 -11.81 -5.23
N SER A 58 2.98 -10.58 -5.56
CA SER A 58 3.82 -9.60 -6.28
C SER A 58 4.64 -8.74 -5.33
N TRP A 59 5.81 -8.29 -5.78
CA TRP A 59 6.72 -7.42 -5.02
C TRP A 59 6.74 -6.01 -5.60
N PHE A 60 6.66 -5.01 -4.72
CA PHE A 60 6.61 -3.59 -5.08
C PHE A 60 7.66 -2.80 -4.32
N MET A 61 8.32 -1.85 -4.98
CA MET A 61 9.32 -0.96 -4.36
C MET A 61 8.65 0.18 -3.60
N ARG A 62 9.07 0.39 -2.36
CA ARG A 62 8.48 1.42 -1.47
C ARG A 62 8.74 2.84 -1.90
N GLU A 63 9.88 3.08 -2.53
CA GLU A 63 10.26 4.41 -3.02
C GLU A 63 9.46 4.84 -4.27
N ARG A 64 8.88 3.88 -5.00
CA ARG A 64 8.22 4.14 -6.29
C ARG A 64 6.71 4.21 -6.20
N PHE A 65 6.14 3.58 -5.19
CA PHE A 65 4.70 3.38 -5.09
C PHE A 65 4.20 3.83 -3.73
N GLU A 66 2.98 4.35 -3.76
CA GLU A 66 2.17 4.56 -2.58
C GLU A 66 1.27 3.35 -2.35
N PHE A 67 1.14 2.94 -1.09
CA PHE A 67 0.29 1.83 -0.70
C PHE A 67 -0.85 2.33 0.16
N ARG A 68 -2.07 1.93 -0.19
CA ARG A 68 -3.29 2.35 0.52
C ARG A 68 -4.03 1.13 1.03
N ALA A 69 -4.13 1.00 2.36
CA ALA A 69 -4.93 -0.04 3.01
C ALA A 69 -6.37 0.43 3.21
N TYR A 70 -7.35 -0.40 2.86
CA TYR A 70 -8.76 -0.09 3.11
C TYR A 70 -9.06 -0.09 4.62
N ILE A 71 -9.68 0.97 5.13
CA ILE A 71 -10.15 1.05 6.51
C ILE A 71 -11.62 0.64 6.49
N LYS A 72 -11.95 -0.45 7.20
CA LYS A 72 -13.32 -0.92 7.35
C LYS A 72 -14.00 -0.23 8.54
#